data_AF-A0A6B2IHH0-F1
#
_entry.id   AF-A0A6B2IHH0-F1
#
_cell.length_a   1.000
_cell.length_b   1.000
_cell.length_c   1.000
_cell.angle_alpha   90.00
_cell.angle_beta   90.00
_cell.angle_gamma   90.00
#
_symmetry.space_group_name_H-M   'P 1'
#
loop_
_entity.id
_entity.type
_entity.pdbx_description
1 polymer ?
#
loop_
_entity_poly.entity_id
_entity_poly.type
_entity_poly.pdbx_seq_one_letter_code
_entity_poly.pdbx_strand_id
1 'polypeptide(L)'
;MFEFAIFPFLNQFRYFSSDSEIKLLPEAVFFNQAHFDAYQNFVEVLRVDFVTHGYQLLGVLFFFVPRFLWNDKPFGSGYQLSLDQGYAFNNISMPFIAEGYVNFGYLGFIIFSIFLAFCMKKIDSLYLIKANSINFNYCKGVFLCAAIFFMLRGDLMSSFSFLLAGIVAFKIAEKI
;
A
#
# COMPACT_ATOMS: atom_id res chain seq x y z
N MET A 1 20.31 3.00 -4.36
CA MET A 1 21.51 3.76 -3.95
C MET A 1 21.35 5.27 -4.16
N PHE A 2 20.81 5.72 -5.30
CA PHE A 2 20.57 7.16 -5.57
C PHE A 2 19.63 7.87 -4.57
N GLU A 3 18.52 7.22 -4.17
CA GLU A 3 17.55 7.80 -3.21
C GLU A 3 18.17 8.12 -1.85
N PHE A 4 19.05 7.25 -1.33
CA PHE A 4 19.59 7.39 0.03
C PHE A 4 20.54 8.58 0.20
N ALA A 5 21.11 9.10 -0.89
CA ALA A 5 22.01 10.26 -0.85
C ALA A 5 21.33 11.54 -1.37
N ILE A 6 20.58 11.44 -2.48
CA ILE A 6 20.01 12.62 -3.16
C ILE A 6 18.76 13.12 -2.44
N PHE A 7 17.89 12.23 -1.98
CA PHE A 7 16.66 12.63 -1.30
C PHE A 7 16.93 13.41 0.01
N PRO A 8 17.84 12.96 0.92
CA PRO A 8 18.19 13.75 2.10
C PRO A 8 18.89 15.06 1.78
N PHE A 9 19.71 15.11 0.71
CA PHE A 9 20.30 16.36 0.24
C PHE A 9 19.24 17.34 -0.23
N LEU A 10 18.29 16.89 -1.06
CA LEU A 10 17.18 17.72 -1.55
C LEU A 10 16.22 18.14 -0.44
N ASN A 11 15.99 17.28 0.57
CA ASN A 11 15.07 17.59 1.67
C ASN A 11 15.57 18.73 2.56
N GLN A 12 16.88 19.01 2.60
CA GLN A 12 17.43 20.15 3.32
C GLN A 12 16.96 21.49 2.74
N PHE A 13 16.75 21.56 1.42
CA PHE A 13 16.22 22.76 0.76
C PHE A 13 14.76 23.04 1.12
N ARG A 14 14.04 22.06 1.68
CA ARG A 14 12.65 22.22 2.12
C ARG A 14 12.52 23.10 3.37
N TYR A 15 13.53 23.09 4.22
CA TYR A 15 13.57 23.82 5.49
C TYR A 15 14.72 24.83 5.54
N PHE A 16 15.23 25.23 4.37
CA PHE A 16 16.38 26.11 4.25
C PHE A 16 16.03 27.54 4.71
N SER A 17 16.84 28.08 5.59
CA SER A 17 16.77 29.44 6.11
C SER A 17 18.17 30.06 6.09
N SER A 18 18.29 31.38 6.25
CA SER A 18 19.56 32.11 6.08
C SER A 18 20.74 31.58 6.92
N ASP A 19 20.47 30.86 8.01
CA ASP A 19 21.46 30.28 8.92
C ASP A 19 21.64 28.74 8.81
N SER A 20 21.03 28.07 7.80
CA SER A 20 21.10 26.61 7.70
C SER A 20 22.35 26.12 6.95
N GLU A 21 23.23 25.39 7.63
CA GLU A 21 24.37 24.69 7.04
C GLU A 21 23.91 23.50 6.18
N ILE A 22 24.33 23.46 4.91
CA ILE A 22 24.04 22.35 3.99
C ILE A 22 25.05 21.24 4.22
N LYS A 23 24.57 20.07 4.67
CA LYS A 23 25.40 18.87 4.87
C LYS A 23 25.21 17.91 3.70
N LEU A 24 26.31 17.45 3.11
CA LEU A 24 26.27 16.49 2.00
C LEU A 24 25.84 15.07 2.47
N LEU A 25 26.08 14.75 3.73
CA LEU A 25 25.76 13.45 4.30
C LEU A 25 24.41 13.48 5.05
N PRO A 26 23.54 12.48 4.85
CA PRO A 26 22.30 12.35 5.61
C PRO A 26 22.56 12.12 7.09
N GLU A 27 21.83 12.82 7.95
CA GLU A 27 21.79 12.53 9.39
C GLU A 27 20.96 11.26 9.65
N ALA A 28 21.35 10.47 10.66
CA ALA A 28 20.67 9.21 11.00
C ALA A 28 19.16 9.39 11.31
N VAL A 29 18.78 10.57 11.82
CA VAL A 29 17.39 10.94 12.10
C VAL A 29 16.53 10.94 10.84
N PHE A 30 17.10 11.23 9.67
CA PHE A 30 16.40 11.22 8.38
C PHE A 30 15.81 9.85 8.03
N PHE A 31 16.53 8.76 8.37
CA PHE A 31 16.07 7.40 8.11
C PHE A 31 14.94 6.95 9.03
N ASN A 32 14.73 7.67 10.13
CA ASN A 32 13.61 7.44 11.06
C ASN A 32 12.38 8.31 10.75
N GLN A 33 12.41 9.08 9.66
CA GLN A 33 11.25 9.89 9.25
C GLN A 33 10.22 9.05 8.49
N ALA A 34 8.97 9.51 8.51
CA ALA A 34 7.82 8.87 7.87
C ALA A 34 7.96 8.58 6.37
N HIS A 35 9.00 9.12 5.70
CA HIS A 35 9.32 8.79 4.32
C HIS A 35 9.65 7.31 4.09
N PHE A 36 10.11 6.61 5.13
CA PHE A 36 10.43 5.18 5.07
C PHE A 36 9.43 4.30 5.83
N ASP A 37 8.25 4.84 6.20
CA ASP A 37 7.30 4.16 7.08
C ASP A 37 6.93 2.76 6.55
N ALA A 38 6.54 2.62 5.28
CA ALA A 38 6.12 1.36 4.69
C ALA A 38 7.18 0.26 4.84
N TYR A 39 8.45 0.59 4.61
CA TYR A 39 9.55 -0.36 4.75
C TYR A 39 9.85 -0.65 6.22
N GLN A 40 9.84 0.37 7.08
CA GLN A 40 10.03 0.19 8.52
C GLN A 40 8.94 -0.71 9.12
N ASN A 41 7.68 -0.50 8.75
CA ASN A 41 6.55 -1.32 9.21
C ASN A 41 6.66 -2.75 8.69
N PHE A 42 7.13 -2.94 7.46
CA PHE A 42 7.38 -4.28 6.94
C PHE A 42 8.43 -5.04 7.76
N VAL A 43 9.56 -4.39 8.09
CA VAL A 43 10.60 -4.98 8.95
C VAL A 43 10.06 -5.21 10.36
N GLU A 44 9.25 -4.29 10.88
CA GLU A 44 8.64 -4.39 12.20
C GLU A 44 7.73 -5.63 12.30
N VAL A 45 6.87 -5.84 11.30
CA VAL A 45 5.98 -7.02 11.20
C VAL A 45 6.77 -8.33 11.26
N LEU A 46 7.93 -8.38 10.60
CA LEU A 46 8.83 -9.54 10.65
C LEU A 46 9.50 -9.68 12.02
N ARG A 47 9.88 -8.56 12.65
CA ARG A 47 10.52 -8.54 13.97
C ARG A 47 9.57 -9.06 15.06
N VAL A 48 8.31 -8.67 15.02
CA VAL A 48 7.30 -9.05 16.02
C VAL A 48 6.57 -10.35 15.68
N ASP A 49 6.88 -10.96 14.55
CA ASP A 49 6.22 -12.16 14.01
C ASP A 49 4.68 -12.03 14.00
N PHE A 50 4.19 -10.89 13.49
CA PHE A 50 2.76 -10.61 13.48
C PHE A 50 2.06 -11.42 12.39
N VAL A 51 1.43 -12.54 12.77
CA VAL A 51 0.69 -13.44 11.88
C VAL A 51 -0.73 -13.67 12.41
N THR A 52 -1.71 -13.50 11.52
CA THR A 52 -3.16 -13.51 11.83
C THR A 52 -3.93 -14.59 11.08
N HIS A 53 -3.24 -15.47 10.35
CA HIS A 53 -3.81 -16.63 9.64
C HIS A 53 -5.03 -16.30 8.74
N GLY A 54 -5.02 -15.13 8.10
CA GLY A 54 -6.04 -14.69 7.15
C GLY A 54 -7.21 -13.92 7.77
N TYR A 55 -7.21 -13.71 9.09
CA TYR A 55 -8.27 -12.93 9.75
C TYR A 55 -8.30 -11.49 9.23
N GLN A 56 -7.13 -10.87 9.04
CA GLN A 56 -7.01 -9.53 8.48
C GLN A 56 -7.57 -9.43 7.06
N LEU A 57 -7.30 -10.43 6.21
CA LEU A 57 -7.82 -10.51 4.84
C LEU A 57 -9.35 -10.61 4.82
N LEU A 58 -9.97 -11.31 5.77
CA LEU A 58 -11.43 -11.34 5.89
C LEU A 58 -12.00 -9.94 6.16
N GLY A 59 -11.33 -9.13 6.99
CA GLY A 59 -11.69 -7.73 7.21
C GLY A 59 -11.68 -6.90 5.93
N VAL A 60 -10.68 -7.12 5.06
CA VAL A 60 -10.56 -6.47 3.76
C VAL A 60 -11.68 -6.91 2.81
N LEU A 61 -11.94 -8.21 2.70
CA LEU A 61 -12.97 -8.74 1.80
C LEU A 61 -14.38 -8.28 2.20
N PHE A 62 -14.65 -8.23 3.50
CA PHE A 62 -15.91 -7.79 4.07
C PHE A 62 -15.84 -6.34 4.59
N PHE A 63 -15.06 -5.47 3.94
CA PHE A 63 -14.89 -4.08 4.37
C PHE A 63 -16.23 -3.33 4.49
N PHE A 64 -17.22 -3.67 3.66
CA PHE A 64 -18.55 -3.07 3.63
C PHE A 64 -19.48 -3.51 4.77
N VAL A 65 -19.15 -4.59 5.50
CA VAL A 65 -19.97 -5.04 6.63
C VAL A 65 -19.76 -4.08 7.81
N PRO A 66 -20.82 -3.45 8.33
CA PRO A 66 -20.72 -2.51 9.45
C PRO A 66 -20.36 -3.24 10.74
N ARG A 67 -19.59 -2.58 11.62
CA ARG A 67 -19.13 -3.14 12.90
C ARG A 67 -20.27 -3.56 13.85
N PHE A 68 -21.46 -2.97 13.70
CA PHE A 68 -22.63 -3.38 14.48
C PHE A 68 -23.06 -4.83 14.20
N LEU A 69 -22.88 -5.33 12.97
CA LEU A 69 -23.19 -6.72 12.61
C LEU A 69 -22.03 -7.69 12.90
N TRP A 70 -20.81 -7.16 12.99
CA TRP A 70 -19.60 -7.93 13.32
C TRP A 70 -18.73 -7.11 14.27
N ASN A 71 -18.99 -7.26 15.57
CA ASN A 71 -18.32 -6.49 16.62
C ASN A 71 -16.81 -6.76 16.64
N ASP A 72 -16.39 -8.00 16.42
CA ASP A 72 -14.99 -8.42 16.43
C ASP A 72 -14.25 -8.15 15.12
N LYS A 73 -14.82 -7.39 14.17
CA LYS A 73 -14.22 -7.18 12.86
C LYS A 73 -12.78 -6.62 12.98
N PRO A 74 -11.79 -7.26 12.33
CA PRO A 74 -10.41 -6.81 12.41
C PRO A 74 -10.24 -5.40 11.85
N PHE A 75 -9.42 -4.60 12.51
CA PHE A 75 -8.91 -3.34 11.98
C PHE A 75 -7.81 -3.63 10.97
N GLY A 76 -7.62 -2.76 9.97
CA GLY A 76 -6.53 -2.92 8.99
C GLY A 76 -5.18 -3.18 9.66
N SER A 77 -4.34 -4.00 9.03
CA SER A 77 -3.12 -4.53 9.65
C SER A 77 -2.19 -3.43 10.19
N GLY A 78 -2.10 -2.29 9.50
CA GLY A 78 -1.28 -1.15 9.91
C GLY A 78 -1.81 -0.46 11.16
N TYR A 79 -3.14 -0.40 11.30
CA TYR A 79 -3.78 0.10 12.51
C TYR A 79 -3.53 -0.84 13.69
N GLN A 80 -3.65 -2.16 13.48
CA GLN A 80 -3.38 -3.14 14.54
C GLN A 80 -1.92 -3.06 15.01
N LEU A 81 -0.97 -3.05 14.07
CA LEU A 81 0.45 -2.92 14.36
C LEU A 81 0.77 -1.64 15.14
N SER A 82 0.10 -0.53 14.80
CA SER A 82 0.28 0.75 15.49
C SER A 82 -0.14 0.72 16.96
N LEU A 83 -1.24 0.02 17.26
CA LEU A 83 -1.72 -0.16 18.63
C LEU A 83 -0.75 -1.03 19.42
N ASP A 84 -0.30 -2.13 18.82
CA ASP A 84 0.57 -3.10 19.47
C ASP A 84 1.96 -2.51 19.77
N GLN A 85 2.47 -1.62 18.90
CA GLN A 85 3.74 -0.92 19.09
C GLN A 85 3.63 0.41 19.85
N GLY A 86 2.42 0.86 20.20
CA GLY A 86 2.21 2.12 20.92
C GLY A 86 2.61 3.36 20.12
N TYR A 87 2.44 3.34 18.80
CA TYR A 87 2.74 4.49 17.96
C TYR A 87 1.77 5.65 18.20
N ALA A 88 2.27 6.89 18.07
CA ALA A 88 1.46 8.10 18.27
C ALA A 88 0.41 8.31 17.16
N PHE A 89 0.60 7.69 15.99
CA PHE A 89 -0.30 7.77 14.84
C PHE A 89 -0.74 6.38 14.43
N ASN A 90 -2.04 6.22 14.18
CA ASN A 90 -2.63 4.92 13.83
C ASN A 90 -2.87 4.75 12.32
N ASN A 91 -2.62 5.80 11.53
CA ASN A 91 -2.75 5.76 10.07
C ASN A 91 -1.38 5.47 9.45
N ILE A 92 -1.01 4.20 9.52
CA ILE A 92 0.30 3.73 9.13
C ILE A 92 0.19 2.92 7.85
N SER A 93 1.12 3.12 6.93
CA SER A 93 1.14 2.34 5.71
C SER A 93 1.64 0.93 5.96
N MET A 94 0.92 -0.05 5.42
CA MET A 94 1.29 -1.46 5.46
C MET A 94 1.39 -1.95 4.03
N PRO A 95 2.61 -2.15 3.49
CA PRO A 95 2.76 -2.50 2.09
C PRO A 95 2.14 -3.87 1.82
N PHE A 96 1.72 -4.09 0.58
CA PHE A 96 1.02 -5.30 0.16
C PHE A 96 1.77 -6.60 0.48
N ILE A 97 3.10 -6.57 0.44
CA ILE A 97 3.96 -7.70 0.79
C ILE A 97 3.91 -7.98 2.30
N ALA A 98 3.90 -6.95 3.15
CA ALA A 98 3.75 -7.09 4.59
C ALA A 98 2.38 -7.68 4.95
N GLU A 99 1.31 -7.25 4.28
CA GLU A 99 -0.03 -7.85 4.41
C GLU A 99 -0.04 -9.34 4.06
N GLY A 100 0.72 -9.74 3.03
CA GLY A 100 0.94 -11.16 2.72
C GLY A 100 1.48 -11.92 3.92
N TYR A 101 2.53 -11.41 4.58
CA TYR A 101 3.08 -12.00 5.79
C TYR A 101 2.08 -12.04 6.93
N VAL A 102 1.40 -10.93 7.20
CA VAL A 102 0.41 -10.85 8.28
C VAL A 102 -0.70 -11.87 8.10
N ASN A 103 -1.06 -12.21 6.87
CA ASN A 103 -2.13 -13.18 6.63
C ASN A 103 -1.67 -14.64 6.66
N PHE A 104 -0.55 -14.99 6.01
CA PHE A 104 -0.14 -16.40 5.87
C PHE A 104 1.33 -16.67 6.21
N GLY A 105 1.97 -15.76 6.92
CA GLY A 105 3.41 -15.81 7.22
C GLY A 105 4.26 -15.81 5.95
N TYR A 106 5.38 -16.52 5.97
CA TYR A 106 6.29 -16.64 4.82
C TYR A 106 5.62 -17.17 3.54
N LEU A 107 4.62 -18.05 3.66
CA LEU A 107 3.85 -18.54 2.51
C LEU A 107 3.04 -17.42 1.85
N GLY A 108 2.60 -16.45 2.65
CA GLY A 108 1.86 -15.28 2.18
C GLY A 108 2.64 -14.45 1.19
N PHE A 109 3.97 -14.32 1.33
CA PHE A 109 4.80 -13.63 0.33
C PHE A 109 4.67 -14.24 -1.05
N ILE A 110 4.73 -15.56 -1.13
CA ILE A 110 4.67 -16.30 -2.39
C ILE A 110 3.27 -16.14 -2.99
N ILE A 111 2.23 -16.37 -2.18
CA ILE A 111 0.83 -16.29 -2.62
C ILE A 111 0.49 -14.88 -3.12
N PHE A 112 0.82 -13.84 -2.34
CA PHE A 112 0.52 -12.46 -2.71
C PHE A 112 1.32 -12.01 -3.94
N SER A 113 2.59 -12.42 -4.07
CA SER A 113 3.40 -12.09 -5.25
C SER A 113 2.85 -12.74 -6.52
N ILE A 114 2.47 -14.02 -6.45
CA ILE A 114 1.83 -14.72 -7.58
C ILE A 114 0.50 -14.08 -7.93
N PHE A 115 -0.31 -13.74 -6.93
CA PHE A 115 -1.58 -13.06 -7.13
C PHE A 115 -1.41 -11.69 -7.81
N LEU A 116 -0.45 -10.88 -7.35
CA LEU A 116 -0.13 -9.59 -7.96
C LEU A 116 0.30 -9.76 -9.42
N ALA A 117 1.21 -10.71 -9.69
CA ALA A 117 1.68 -11.00 -11.05
C ALA A 117 0.52 -11.44 -11.96
N PHE A 118 -0.39 -12.28 -11.44
CA PHE A 118 -1.59 -12.68 -12.16
C PHE A 118 -2.51 -11.50 -12.47
N CYS A 119 -2.77 -10.61 -11.50
CA CYS A 119 -3.55 -9.39 -11.70
C CYS A 119 -2.93 -8.49 -12.77
N MET A 120 -1.62 -8.25 -12.71
CA MET A 120 -0.91 -7.45 -13.70
C MET A 120 -0.98 -8.06 -15.10
N LYS A 121 -0.71 -9.36 -15.24
CA LYS A 121 -0.83 -10.08 -16.51
C LYS A 121 -2.23 -9.96 -17.11
N LYS A 122 -3.26 -10.06 -16.25
CA LYS A 122 -4.65 -9.97 -16.68
C LYS A 122 -5.02 -8.56 -17.14
N ILE A 123 -4.58 -7.53 -16.43
CA ILE A 123 -4.79 -6.13 -16.83
C ILE A 123 -4.11 -5.86 -18.17
N ASP A 124 -2.86 -6.29 -18.31
CA ASP A 124 -2.06 -6.07 -19.50
C ASP A 124 -2.65 -6.76 -20.74
N SER A 125 -2.98 -8.05 -20.62
CA SER A 125 -3.55 -8.85 -21.72
C SER A 125 -4.97 -8.43 -22.15
N LEU A 126 -5.78 -7.91 -21.21
CA LEU A 126 -7.15 -7.51 -21.51
C LEU A 126 -7.27 -6.08 -22.01
N TYR A 127 -6.50 -5.14 -21.44
CA TYR A 127 -6.73 -3.71 -21.61
C TYR A 127 -5.60 -2.97 -22.32
N LEU A 128 -4.34 -3.40 -22.16
CA LEU A 128 -3.19 -2.63 -22.64
C LEU A 128 -2.63 -3.16 -23.97
N ILE A 129 -2.31 -4.46 -24.04
CA ILE A 129 -1.67 -5.06 -25.24
C ILE A 129 -2.59 -5.00 -26.48
N LYS A 130 -3.90 -5.13 -26.29
CA LYS A 130 -4.88 -5.18 -27.39
C LYS A 130 -5.38 -3.79 -27.81
N ALA A 131 -4.93 -2.72 -27.17
CA ALA A 131 -5.40 -1.38 -27.46
C ALA A 131 -4.65 -0.79 -28.66
N ASN A 132 -5.31 -0.74 -29.81
CA ASN A 132 -4.80 -0.05 -31.00
C ASN A 132 -5.00 1.48 -30.95
N SER A 133 -5.85 1.98 -30.05
CA SER A 133 -6.17 3.40 -29.86
C SER A 133 -6.56 3.69 -28.42
N ILE A 134 -6.52 4.97 -28.00
CA ILE A 134 -6.98 5.42 -26.68
C ILE A 134 -8.50 5.24 -26.59
N ASN A 135 -8.90 4.04 -26.19
CA ASN A 135 -10.29 3.66 -26.02
C ASN A 135 -10.64 3.59 -24.53
N PHE A 136 -11.93 3.55 -24.21
CA PHE A 136 -12.40 3.46 -22.83
C PHE A 136 -11.78 2.28 -22.03
N ASN A 137 -11.56 1.15 -22.69
CA ASN A 137 -10.87 -0.01 -22.11
C ASN A 137 -9.39 0.24 -21.78
N TYR A 138 -8.70 1.04 -22.59
CA TYR A 138 -7.32 1.44 -22.31
C TYR A 138 -7.27 2.33 -21.06
N CYS A 139 -8.18 3.30 -20.95
CA CYS A 139 -8.29 4.16 -19.76
C CYS A 139 -8.58 3.35 -18.48
N LYS A 140 -9.45 2.32 -18.56
CA LYS A 140 -9.67 1.37 -17.46
C LYS A 140 -8.38 0.65 -17.07
N GLY A 141 -7.61 0.18 -18.04
CA GLY A 141 -6.33 -0.51 -17.81
C GLY A 141 -5.33 0.39 -17.08
N VAL A 142 -5.14 1.62 -17.55
CA VAL A 142 -4.25 2.61 -16.93
C VAL A 142 -4.68 2.95 -15.50
N PHE A 143 -5.99 3.14 -15.28
CA PHE A 143 -6.53 3.36 -13.93
C PHE A 143 -6.23 2.18 -13.00
N LEU A 144 -6.46 0.94 -13.45
CA LEU A 144 -6.19 -0.26 -12.66
C LEU A 144 -4.69 -0.39 -12.31
N CYS A 145 -3.80 -0.06 -13.24
CA CYS A 145 -2.36 0.02 -12.96
C CYS A 145 -2.04 1.04 -11.87
N ALA A 146 -2.60 2.26 -11.96
CA ALA A 146 -2.42 3.29 -10.94
C ALA A 146 -2.98 2.85 -9.57
N ALA A 147 -4.13 2.18 -9.56
CA ALA A 147 -4.75 1.65 -8.35
C ALA A 147 -3.89 0.55 -7.70
N ILE A 148 -3.24 -0.30 -8.49
CA ILE A 148 -2.28 -1.29 -7.97
C ILE A 148 -1.09 -0.59 -7.33
N PHE A 149 -0.50 0.43 -7.96
CA PHE A 149 0.60 1.20 -7.36
C PHE A 149 0.20 1.84 -6.03
N PHE A 150 -1.02 2.39 -5.96
CA PHE A 150 -1.56 2.92 -4.72
C PHE A 150 -1.68 1.83 -3.64
N MET A 151 -2.21 0.66 -3.99
CA MET A 151 -2.37 -0.49 -3.08
C MET A 151 -1.04 -1.11 -2.63
N LEU A 152 0.00 -1.08 -3.46
CA LEU A 152 1.32 -1.63 -3.10
C LEU A 152 1.99 -0.86 -1.97
N ARG A 153 1.73 0.46 -1.89
CA ARG A 153 2.29 1.36 -0.88
C ARG A 153 1.42 1.47 0.36
N GLY A 154 0.11 1.61 0.19
CA GLY A 154 -0.82 1.98 1.25
C GLY A 154 -1.44 0.80 1.99
N ASP A 155 -2.31 1.10 2.96
CA ASP A 155 -3.17 0.13 3.63
C ASP A 155 -4.07 -0.61 2.63
N LEU A 156 -4.08 -1.94 2.72
CA LEU A 156 -4.82 -2.82 1.81
C LEU A 156 -6.33 -2.61 1.96
N MET A 157 -6.85 -2.41 3.18
CA MET A 157 -8.29 -2.26 3.40
C MET A 157 -8.83 -1.00 2.71
N SER A 158 -8.20 0.14 2.97
CA SER A 158 -8.58 1.42 2.38
C SER A 158 -8.40 1.42 0.86
N SER A 159 -7.25 0.92 0.39
CA SER A 159 -6.93 0.88 -1.05
C SER A 159 -7.87 -0.03 -1.83
N PHE A 160 -8.26 -1.17 -1.26
CA PHE A 160 -9.23 -2.09 -1.86
C PHE A 160 -10.61 -1.45 -2.01
N SER A 161 -11.06 -0.69 -1.00
CA SER A 161 -12.32 0.04 -1.06
C SER A 161 -12.36 1.05 -2.21
N PHE A 162 -11.30 1.85 -2.37
CA PHE A 162 -11.18 2.82 -3.47
C PHE A 162 -11.11 2.13 -4.84
N LEU A 163 -10.38 1.01 -4.95
CA LEU A 163 -10.30 0.23 -6.18
C LEU A 163 -11.69 -0.29 -6.58
N LEU A 164 -12.47 -0.80 -5.62
CA LEU A 164 -13.82 -1.30 -5.88
C LEU A 164 -14.77 -0.18 -6.30
N ALA A 165 -14.71 0.98 -5.63
CA ALA A 165 -15.46 2.16 -6.02
C ALA A 165 -15.12 2.62 -7.45
N GLY A 166 -13.83 2.66 -7.80
CA GLY A 166 -13.37 2.98 -9.14
C GLY A 166 -13.89 2.01 -10.21
N ILE A 167 -13.82 0.69 -9.96
CA ILE A 167 -14.36 -0.32 -10.89
C ILE A 167 -15.87 -0.14 -11.09
N VAL A 168 -16.63 0.14 -10.03
CA VAL A 168 -18.07 0.40 -10.14
C VAL A 168 -18.33 1.66 -10.97
N ALA A 169 -17.60 2.73 -10.74
CA ALA A 169 -17.71 3.97 -11.53
C ALA A 169 -17.46 3.72 -13.02
N PHE A 170 -16.40 2.97 -13.36
CA PHE A 170 -16.11 2.60 -14.75
C PHE A 170 -17.18 1.71 -15.38
N LYS A 171 -17.82 0.82 -14.61
CA LYS A 171 -18.95 0.00 -15.10
C LYS A 171 -20.21 0.81 -15.34
N ILE A 172 -20.47 1.83 -14.52
CA ILE A 172 -21.61 2.74 -14.72
C ILE A 172 -21.35 3.61 -15.95
N ALA A 173 -20.15 4.17 -16.07
CA ALA A 173 -19.76 5.00 -17.21
C ALA A 173 -19.74 4.24 -18.56
N GLU A 174 -19.58 2.91 -18.54
CA GLU A 174 -19.70 2.09 -19.76
C GLU A 174 -21.14 1.98 -20.29
N LYS A 175 -22.13 2.17 -19.41
CA LYS A 175 -23.55 2.01 -19.73
C LYS A 175 -24.23 3.31 -20.17
N ILE A 176 -23.56 4.44 -19.99
CA ILE A 176 -24.03 5.78 -20.40
C ILE A 176 -23.51 6.05 -21.80
#